data_AF-A0A7Y6UJ77-F1
#
_entry.id   AF-A0A7Y6UJ77-F1
#
_cell.length_a   1.000
_cell.length_b   1.000
_cell.length_c   1.000
_cell.angle_alpha   90.00
_cell.angle_beta   90.00
_cell.angle_gamma   90.00
#
_symmetry.space_group_name_H-M   'P 1'
#
loop_
_entity.id
_entity.type
_entity.pdbx_description
1 polymer ?
#
loop_
_entity_poly.entity_id
_entity_poly.type
_entity_poly.pdbx_seq_one_letter_code
_entity_poly.pdbx_strand_id
1 'polypeptide(L)'
;MRWVYLCLFLAACTSRDRPASWSYVHAAILAPNCATSSCHSERAAAAGVVLDDPDAAYEVLLDRQFVIPGDPSSTLMSLLAGDERPRMPPDAPLPEADIDLVREWIEDGALR
;
A
#
# COMPACT_ATOMS: atom_id res chain seq x y z
N MET A 1 56.06 -1.96 2.26
CA MET A 1 55.12 -2.97 1.74
C MET A 1 53.73 -2.37 1.69
N ARG A 2 53.12 -2.31 0.49
CA ARG A 2 51.74 -1.87 0.24
C ARG A 2 50.78 -2.94 0.76
N TRP A 3 49.89 -2.59 1.68
CA TRP A 3 48.73 -3.43 1.99
C TRP A 3 47.51 -2.80 1.32
N VAL A 4 47.15 -3.38 0.19
CA VAL A 4 45.89 -3.14 -0.49
C VAL A 4 44.84 -3.89 0.32
N TYR A 5 44.05 -3.17 1.11
CA TYR A 5 42.85 -3.74 1.70
C TYR A 5 41.75 -3.72 0.65
N LEU A 6 41.38 -4.92 0.23
CA LEU A 6 40.28 -5.25 -0.65
C LEU A 6 38.97 -4.80 0.02
N CYS A 7 38.39 -3.69 -0.45
CA CYS A 7 37.02 -3.32 -0.12
C CYS A 7 36.08 -4.38 -0.71
N LEU A 8 35.58 -5.26 0.15
CA LEU A 8 34.46 -6.14 -0.17
C LEU A 8 33.21 -5.25 -0.27
N PHE A 9 32.80 -4.91 -1.49
CA PHE A 9 31.50 -4.28 -1.72
C PHE A 9 30.43 -5.30 -1.37
N LEU A 10 29.84 -5.15 -0.18
CA LEU A 10 28.56 -5.76 0.16
C LEU A 10 27.54 -5.22 -0.82
N ALA A 11 27.12 -6.04 -1.79
CA ALA A 11 26.00 -5.75 -2.64
C ALA A 11 24.76 -5.64 -1.74
N ALA A 12 24.35 -4.40 -1.47
CA ALA A 12 23.05 -4.14 -0.87
C ALA A 12 22.00 -4.60 -1.88
N CYS A 13 21.29 -5.69 -1.58
CA CYS A 13 20.01 -5.98 -2.24
C CYS A 13 19.06 -4.88 -1.80
N THR A 14 19.06 -3.75 -2.52
CA THR A 14 18.09 -2.69 -2.29
C THR A 14 16.72 -3.25 -2.66
N SER A 15 15.72 -3.02 -1.81
CA SER A 15 14.30 -3.35 -1.91
C SER A 15 13.57 -2.77 -3.15
N ARG A 16 14.29 -2.49 -4.24
CA ARG A 16 13.86 -1.77 -5.45
C ARG A 16 13.08 -2.61 -6.47
N ASP A 17 12.70 -3.84 -6.15
CA ASP A 17 12.00 -4.73 -7.08
C ASP A 17 10.47 -4.63 -7.00
N ARG A 18 9.91 -3.87 -6.05
CA ARG A 18 8.46 -3.72 -5.90
C ARG A 18 8.01 -2.41 -6.54
N PRO A 19 7.23 -2.45 -7.63
CA PRO A 19 6.77 -1.22 -8.28
C PRO A 19 5.62 -0.58 -7.49
N ALA A 20 5.68 0.74 -7.28
CA ALA A 20 4.59 1.54 -6.73
C ALA A 20 3.48 1.80 -7.78
N SER A 21 3.00 0.73 -8.41
CA SER A 21 1.93 0.77 -9.42
C SER A 21 0.63 0.22 -8.84
N TRP A 22 -0.52 0.66 -9.35
CA TRP A 22 -1.82 0.14 -8.89
C TRP A 22 -1.89 -1.39 -8.97
N SER A 23 -1.44 -1.98 -10.09
CA SER A 23 -1.45 -3.43 -10.28
C SER A 23 -0.74 -4.20 -9.16
N TYR A 24 0.37 -3.66 -8.64
CA TYR A 24 1.12 -4.26 -7.54
C TYR A 24 0.51 -3.92 -6.18
N VAL A 25 0.20 -2.65 -5.94
CA VAL A 25 -0.40 -2.17 -4.68
C VAL A 25 -1.70 -2.92 -4.39
N HIS A 26 -2.56 -3.09 -5.39
CA HIS A 26 -3.78 -3.89 -5.23
C HIS A 26 -3.46 -5.36 -4.95
N ALA A 27 -2.76 -6.03 -5.88
CA ALA A 27 -2.64 -7.48 -5.83
C ALA A 27 -1.77 -7.99 -4.67
N ALA A 28 -0.72 -7.24 -4.32
CA ALA A 28 0.25 -7.65 -3.30
C ALA A 28 -0.05 -7.08 -1.90
N ILE A 29 -0.76 -5.95 -1.80
CA ILE A 29 -0.96 -5.24 -0.54
C ILE A 29 -2.46 -5.16 -0.19
N LEU A 30 -3.29 -4.48 -0.98
CA LEU A 30 -4.66 -4.18 -0.58
C LEU A 30 -5.57 -5.41 -0.58
N ALA A 31 -5.58 -6.19 -1.67
CA ALA A 31 -6.44 -7.36 -1.80
C ALA A 31 -6.18 -8.41 -0.70
N PRO A 32 -4.94 -8.88 -0.46
CA PRO A 32 -4.70 -9.92 0.54
C PRO A 32 -4.89 -9.45 2.00
N ASN A 33 -4.71 -8.16 2.29
CA ASN A 33 -4.76 -7.64 3.66
C ASN A 33 -6.08 -6.97 4.04
N CYS A 34 -6.86 -6.50 3.06
CA CYS A 34 -8.08 -5.72 3.31
C CYS A 34 -9.34 -6.41 2.76
N ALA A 35 -9.24 -7.12 1.63
CA ALA A 35 -10.37 -7.75 0.96
C ALA A 35 -10.68 -9.16 1.50
N THR A 36 -10.58 -9.36 2.81
CA THR A 36 -10.90 -10.64 3.44
C THR A 36 -12.43 -10.86 3.53
N SER A 37 -12.84 -12.10 3.74
CA SER A 37 -14.26 -12.51 3.73
C SER A 37 -15.15 -11.84 4.78
N SER A 38 -14.56 -11.15 5.76
CA SER A 38 -15.26 -10.41 6.84
C SER A 38 -15.06 -8.89 6.77
N CYS A 39 -14.26 -8.40 5.82
CA CYS A 39 -13.88 -6.99 5.72
C CYS A 39 -14.31 -6.41 4.37
N HIS A 40 -13.39 -6.05 3.49
CA HIS A 40 -13.68 -5.33 2.25
C HIS A 40 -13.72 -6.24 1.02
N SER A 41 -14.26 -7.45 1.14
CA SER A 41 -14.60 -8.28 -0.04
C SER A 41 -16.01 -7.99 -0.54
N GLU A 42 -16.36 -8.40 -1.76
CA GLU A 42 -17.73 -8.36 -2.30
C GLU A 42 -18.75 -8.97 -1.34
N ARG A 43 -18.37 -10.01 -0.61
CA ARG A 43 -19.23 -10.70 0.35
C ARG A 43 -19.55 -9.85 1.57
N ALA A 44 -18.55 -9.19 2.15
CA ALA A 44 -18.69 -8.49 3.42
C ALA A 44 -18.98 -7.01 3.25
N ALA A 45 -18.39 -6.38 2.22
CA ALA A 45 -18.53 -4.98 1.86
C ALA A 45 -18.51 -4.06 3.10
N ALA A 46 -17.55 -4.27 4.01
CA ALA A 46 -17.49 -3.53 5.26
C ALA A 46 -17.47 -2.02 4.98
N ALA A 47 -18.32 -1.27 5.68
CA ALA A 47 -18.56 0.16 5.45
C ALA A 47 -18.94 0.54 3.99
N GLY A 48 -19.49 -0.41 3.23
CA GLY A 48 -19.83 -0.25 1.82
C GLY A 48 -18.60 -0.10 0.92
N VAL A 49 -17.45 -0.64 1.32
CA VAL A 49 -16.19 -0.63 0.53
C VAL A 49 -15.83 -2.06 0.14
N VAL A 50 -15.53 -2.25 -1.14
CA VAL A 50 -15.15 -3.52 -1.77
C VAL A 50 -13.79 -3.34 -2.46
N LEU A 51 -12.84 -4.23 -2.18
CA LEU A 51 -11.42 -4.11 -2.56
C LEU A 51 -10.83 -5.38 -3.22
N ASP A 52 -11.62 -6.44 -3.38
CA ASP A 52 -11.15 -7.70 -4.00
C ASP A 52 -11.02 -7.58 -5.52
N ASP A 53 -11.94 -6.89 -6.18
CA ASP A 53 -11.80 -6.56 -7.61
C ASP A 53 -10.90 -5.32 -7.82
N PRO A 54 -9.85 -5.39 -8.67
CA PRO A 54 -8.91 -4.29 -8.88
C PRO A 54 -9.52 -3.06 -9.55
N ASP A 55 -10.59 -3.22 -10.34
CA ASP A 55 -11.22 -2.08 -11.01
C ASP A 55 -12.11 -1.33 -10.02
N ALA A 56 -13.01 -2.05 -9.35
CA ALA A 56 -13.90 -1.49 -8.32
C ALA A 56 -13.13 -0.91 -7.13
N ALA A 57 -12.03 -1.56 -6.72
CA ALA A 57 -11.18 -1.06 -5.63
C ALA A 57 -10.54 0.28 -5.98
N TYR A 58 -10.05 0.45 -7.22
CA TYR A 58 -9.46 1.72 -7.66
C TYR A 58 -10.52 2.83 -7.64
N GLU A 59 -11.68 2.57 -8.27
CA GLU A 59 -12.76 3.54 -8.35
C GLU A 59 -13.26 3.95 -6.97
N VAL A 60 -13.55 3.00 -6.07
CA VAL A 60 -14.08 3.32 -4.74
C VAL A 60 -13.09 4.10 -3.89
N LEU A 61 -11.77 3.85 -4.04
CA LEU A 61 -10.75 4.60 -3.31
C LEU A 61 -10.67 6.06 -3.77
N LEU A 62 -10.81 6.33 -5.06
CA LEU A 62 -10.76 7.68 -5.62
C LEU A 62 -12.10 8.43 -5.45
N ASP A 63 -13.22 7.80 -5.81
CA ASP A 63 -14.56 8.43 -5.81
C ASP A 63 -15.02 8.81 -4.40
N ARG A 64 -14.67 7.98 -3.41
CA ARG A 64 -14.96 8.26 -1.99
C ARG A 64 -13.84 9.05 -1.30
N GLN A 65 -12.83 9.50 -2.06
CA GLN A 65 -11.72 10.33 -1.59
C GLN A 65 -10.88 9.70 -0.47
N PHE A 66 -10.81 8.36 -0.41
CA PHE A 66 -9.82 7.69 0.43
C PHE A 66 -8.40 7.89 -0.11
N VAL A 67 -8.28 8.02 -1.43
CA VAL A 67 -7.07 8.37 -2.16
C VAL A 67 -7.33 9.64 -2.95
N ILE A 68 -6.47 10.64 -2.74
CA ILE A 68 -6.38 11.86 -3.53
C ILE A 68 -5.05 11.80 -4.29
N PRO A 69 -5.06 11.65 -5.63
CA PRO A 69 -3.84 11.56 -6.43
C PRO A 69 -2.85 12.70 -6.16
N GLY A 70 -1.61 12.37 -5.82
CA GLY A 70 -0.53 13.31 -5.51
C GLY A 70 -0.56 13.88 -4.09
N ASP A 71 -1.50 13.45 -3.24
CA ASP A 71 -1.63 13.92 -1.87
C ASP A 71 -1.30 12.81 -0.85
N PRO A 72 -0.10 12.83 -0.24
CA PRO A 72 0.28 11.83 0.77
C PRO A 72 -0.51 11.94 2.08
N SER A 73 -1.32 12.99 2.26
CA SER A 73 -2.24 13.14 3.40
C SER A 73 -3.63 12.52 3.16
N SER A 74 -3.79 11.80 2.05
CA SER A 74 -4.98 10.98 1.75
C SER A 74 -5.44 10.15 2.94
N THR A 75 -6.77 10.07 3.16
CA THR A 75 -7.37 9.36 4.30
C THR A 75 -6.89 7.91 4.43
N LEU A 76 -6.65 7.21 3.32
CA LEU A 76 -6.07 5.86 3.34
C LEU A 76 -4.77 5.81 4.15
N MET A 77 -3.89 6.81 4.03
CA MET A 77 -2.63 6.84 4.77
C MET A 77 -2.85 7.03 6.27
N SER A 78 -3.79 7.88 6.68
CA SER A 78 -4.13 8.07 8.09
C SER A 78 -4.74 6.81 8.71
N LEU A 79 -5.55 6.07 7.94
CA LEU A 79 -6.10 4.78 8.37
C LEU A 79 -5.02 3.70 8.51
N LEU A 80 -4.06 3.64 7.58
CA LEU A 80 -2.93 2.70 7.62
C LEU A 80 -1.96 3.00 8.75
N ALA A 81 -1.64 4.28 8.99
CA ALA A 81 -0.78 4.72 10.08
C ALA A 81 -1.44 4.59 11.47
N GLY A 82 -2.78 4.54 11.51
CA GLY A 82 -3.55 4.50 12.75
C GLY A 82 -3.75 5.86 13.42
N ASP A 83 -3.49 6.94 12.69
CA ASP A 83 -3.82 8.31 13.09
C ASP A 83 -5.33 8.55 13.04
N GLU A 84 -6.03 7.84 12.15
CA GLU A 84 -7.49 7.77 12.09
C GLU A 84 -8.02 6.42 12.60
N ARG A 85 -9.20 6.44 13.23
CA ARG A 85 -9.82 5.24 13.83
C ARG A 85 -11.15 4.87 13.15
N PRO A 86 -11.40 3.55 12.95
CA PRO A 86 -10.51 2.43 13.26
C PRO A 86 -9.30 2.38 12.33
N ARG A 87 -8.13 1.97 12.88
CA ARG A 87 -6.90 1.73 12.12
C ARG A 87 -7.12 0.52 11.21
N MET A 88 -6.70 0.62 9.95
CA MET A 88 -6.81 -0.45 8.97
C MET A 88 -5.43 -1.00 8.59
N PRO A 89 -5.29 -2.32 8.37
CA PRO A 89 -6.23 -3.37 8.76
C PRO A 89 -6.41 -3.45 10.30
N PRO A 90 -7.58 -3.89 10.80
CA PRO A 90 -7.87 -3.88 12.23
C PRO A 90 -7.09 -4.95 13.00
N ASP A 91 -6.85 -6.10 12.37
CA ASP A 91 -6.25 -7.29 13.01
C ASP A 91 -4.74 -7.15 13.21
N ALA A 92 -4.04 -6.66 12.18
CA ALA A 92 -2.60 -6.41 12.21
C ALA A 92 -2.25 -5.23 11.31
N PRO A 93 -1.33 -4.34 11.74
CA PRO A 93 -0.82 -3.28 10.88
C PRO A 93 -0.04 -3.89 9.70
N LEU A 94 -0.07 -3.20 8.56
CA LEU A 94 0.81 -3.54 7.44
C LEU A 94 2.27 -3.31 7.82
N PRO A 95 3.22 -4.05 7.21
CA PRO A 95 4.63 -3.69 7.26
C PRO A 95 4.86 -2.25 6.79
N GLU A 96 5.76 -1.52 7.44
CA GLU A 96 6.13 -0.15 7.07
C GLU A 96 6.45 -0.03 5.58
N ALA A 97 7.20 -1.00 5.04
CA ALA A 97 7.60 -1.01 3.64
C ALA A 97 6.41 -1.17 2.67
N ASP A 98 5.29 -1.75 3.09
CA ASP A 98 4.07 -1.83 2.27
C ASP A 98 3.30 -0.51 2.33
N ILE A 99 3.23 0.11 3.51
CA ILE A 99 2.67 1.46 3.69
C ILE A 99 3.44 2.47 2.84
N ASP A 100 4.77 2.37 2.81
CA ASP A 100 5.63 3.23 2.00
C ASP A 100 5.35 3.08 0.49
N LEU A 101 5.11 1.86 0.00
CA LEU A 101 4.74 1.64 -1.40
C LEU A 101 3.36 2.20 -1.74
N VAL A 102 2.39 2.08 -0.82
CA VAL A 102 1.07 2.72 -1.00
C VAL A 102 1.24 4.23 -1.05
N ARG A 103 2.07 4.80 -0.17
CA ARG A 103 2.36 6.24 -0.16
C ARG A 103 3.01 6.70 -1.46
N GLU A 104 4.05 6.02 -1.91
CA GLU A 104 4.76 6.32 -3.16
C GLU A 104 3.80 6.27 -4.36
N TRP A 105 2.94 5.25 -4.43
CA TRP A 105 1.92 5.17 -5.49
C TRP A 105 0.96 6.36 -5.47
N ILE A 106 0.52 6.81 -4.29
CA ILE A 106 -0.34 8.00 -4.16
C ILE A 106 0.41 9.26 -4.58
N GLU A 107 1.64 9.46 -4.10
CA GLU A 107 2.52 10.60 -4.41
C GLU A 107 2.81 10.69 -5.92
N ASP A 108 2.99 9.56 -6.59
CA ASP A 108 3.18 9.45 -8.04
C ASP A 108 1.91 9.73 -8.85
N GLY A 109 0.82 10.14 -8.19
CA GLY A 109 -0.44 10.52 -8.83
C GLY A 109 -1.44 9.37 -8.92
N ALA A 110 -1.31 8.35 -8.06
CA ALA A 110 -2.19 7.18 -8.02
C ALA A 110 -2.36 6.54 -9.41
N LEU A 111 -1.26 6.46 -10.18
CA LEU A 111 -1.29 5.98 -11.55
C LEU A 111 -1.65 4.49 -11.61
N ARG A 112 -2.35 4.14 -12.69
CA ARG A 112 -2.83 2.79 -12.92
C ARG A 112 -1.78 1.89 -13.56
#